data_AF-A0A1M2V686-F1
#
_entry.id   AF-A0A1M2V686-F1
#
_cell.length_a   1.000
_cell.length_b   1.000
_cell.length_c   1.000
_cell.angle_alpha   90.00
_cell.angle_beta   90.00
_cell.angle_gamma   90.00
#
_symmetry.space_group_name_H-M   'P 1'
#
loop_
_entity.id
_entity.type
_entity.pdbx_description
1 polymer ?
#
loop_
_entity_poly.entity_id
_entity_poly.type
_entity_poly.pdbx_seq_one_letter_code
_entity_poly.pdbx_strand_id
1 'polypeptide(L)'
;MRLQLLSLLVLPFLATASTDEQMVLPSSQGGFGEPFLPVTYSGKPSLADLLTIESSASIFYSYARETELSKLFADKNAKSTLLVPTNKAVIALPRKPYVPYDVFHAPAELYTASCCHSHEGPEPIREGVILSEAEFDDLSKKNVERWVSAHIIPVCHRCSSPSPAAAN
;
A
#
# COMPACT_ATOMS: atom_id res chain seq x y z
N MET A 1 40.50 13.11 35.46
CA MET A 1 39.14 12.54 35.52
C MET A 1 38.14 13.53 36.13
N ARG A 2 37.73 14.61 35.43
CA ARG A 2 36.71 15.57 35.94
C ARG A 2 36.02 16.40 34.83
N LEU A 3 35.49 15.76 33.78
CA LEU A 3 34.79 16.49 32.71
C LEU A 3 33.56 15.76 32.14
N GLN A 4 32.94 14.87 32.92
CA GLN A 4 31.72 14.14 32.52
C GLN A 4 30.44 14.55 33.26
N LEU A 5 30.51 15.53 34.18
CA LEU A 5 29.35 15.96 34.99
C LEU A 5 28.57 17.15 34.42
N LEU A 6 29.03 17.79 33.34
CA LEU A 6 28.40 18.98 32.78
C LEU A 6 27.43 18.71 31.61
N SER A 7 27.39 17.48 31.06
CA SER A 7 26.52 17.19 29.90
C SER A 7 25.06 16.88 30.26
N LEU A 8 24.72 16.70 31.54
CA LEU A 8 23.36 16.32 31.97
C LEU A 8 22.43 17.51 32.25
N LEU A 9 22.91 18.75 32.17
CA LEU A 9 22.15 19.94 32.57
C LEU A 9 21.49 20.70 31.41
N VAL A 10 21.63 20.23 30.16
CA VAL A 10 21.06 20.91 28.97
C VAL A 10 19.84 20.17 28.40
N LEU A 11 19.51 18.99 28.91
CA LEU A 11 18.36 18.20 28.44
C LEU A 11 16.95 18.73 28.75
N PRO A 12 16.68 19.63 29.73
CA PRO A 12 15.31 20.08 29.94
C PRO A 12 14.90 21.22 28.99
N PHE A 13 15.83 21.79 28.20
CA PHE A 13 15.56 22.93 27.31
C PHE A 13 15.19 22.57 25.87
N LEU A 14 15.19 21.28 25.50
CA LEU A 14 14.77 20.82 24.16
C LEU A 14 13.39 20.13 24.14
N ALA A 15 12.66 20.12 25.25
CA ALA A 15 11.32 19.53 25.35
C ALA A 15 10.17 20.54 25.13
N THR A 16 10.38 21.57 24.31
CA THR A 16 9.33 22.53 23.92
C THR A 16 9.12 22.51 22.41
N ALA A 17 8.56 21.41 21.89
CA ALA A 17 8.10 21.34 20.50
C ALA A 17 7.02 20.27 20.34
N SER A 18 5.90 20.38 21.07
CA SER A 18 4.64 19.71 20.70
C SER A 18 3.46 20.22 21.54
N THR A 19 3.18 21.51 21.46
CA THR A 19 1.83 22.03 21.77
C THR A 19 1.46 23.06 20.73
N ASP A 20 1.68 22.72 19.46
CA ASP A 20 1.03 23.41 18.37
C ASP A 20 -0.22 22.59 18.06
N GLU A 21 -1.36 23.17 18.43
CA GLU A 21 -2.67 22.81 17.90
C GLU A 21 -3.17 21.38 18.22
N GLN A 22 -3.21 20.98 19.50
CA GLN A 22 -4.31 20.10 19.88
C GLN A 22 -5.59 20.94 19.82
N MET A 23 -6.15 21.04 18.62
CA MET A 23 -7.44 21.66 18.37
C MET A 23 -8.47 20.84 19.16
N VAL A 24 -8.84 21.33 20.35
CA VAL A 24 -10.04 20.86 21.02
C VAL A 24 -11.17 21.20 20.05
N LEU A 25 -11.68 20.20 19.35
CA LEU A 25 -12.88 20.34 18.55
C LEU A 25 -13.90 21.07 19.44
N PRO A 26 -14.35 22.29 19.09
CA PRO A 26 -15.48 22.86 19.79
C PRO A 26 -16.58 21.83 19.64
N SER A 27 -17.06 21.31 20.77
CA SER A 27 -18.31 20.60 20.79
C SER A 27 -19.31 21.57 20.19
N SER A 28 -19.62 21.41 18.90
CA SER A 28 -20.65 22.19 18.23
C SER A 28 -21.95 21.73 18.88
N GLN A 29 -22.28 22.38 20.00
CA GLN A 29 -23.58 22.35 20.63
C GLN A 29 -24.57 23.01 19.68
N GLY A 30 -24.90 22.32 18.59
CA GLY A 30 -26.28 22.26 18.15
C GLY A 30 -26.96 21.22 19.04
N GLY A 31 -27.56 21.67 20.15
CA GLY A 31 -28.35 20.83 21.05
C GLY A 31 -27.68 20.54 22.39
N PHE A 32 -28.08 21.29 23.42
CA PHE A 32 -27.86 20.94 24.82
C PHE A 32 -28.62 19.65 25.14
N GLY A 33 -27.91 18.56 25.46
CA GLY A 33 -28.48 17.43 26.19
C GLY A 33 -28.45 16.05 25.51
N GLU A 34 -28.03 15.93 24.25
CA GLU A 34 -27.93 14.61 23.63
C GLU A 34 -26.64 13.91 24.11
N PRO A 35 -26.73 12.70 24.71
CA PRO A 35 -25.55 11.94 25.10
C PRO A 35 -24.70 11.65 23.87
N PHE A 36 -23.38 11.77 24.00
CA PHE A 36 -22.46 11.38 22.95
C PHE A 36 -22.64 9.89 22.66
N LEU A 37 -23.34 9.58 21.57
CA LEU A 37 -23.44 8.22 21.06
C LEU A 37 -22.23 7.99 20.16
N PRO A 38 -21.28 7.10 20.52
CA PRO A 38 -20.21 6.76 19.62
C PRO A 38 -20.84 6.21 18.33
N VAL A 39 -20.38 6.70 17.19
CA VAL A 39 -20.79 6.17 15.89
C VAL A 39 -20.27 4.73 15.81
N THR A 40 -21.10 3.79 16.23
CA THR A 40 -20.84 2.37 16.05
C THR A 40 -21.17 2.05 14.60
N TYR A 41 -20.14 1.87 13.77
CA TYR A 41 -20.30 1.34 12.43
C TYR A 41 -20.85 -0.09 12.53
N SER A 42 -22.18 -0.23 12.54
CA SER A 42 -22.91 -1.51 12.63
C SER A 42 -22.88 -2.32 11.32
N GLY A 43 -22.04 -1.91 10.37
CA GLY A 43 -21.89 -2.53 9.06
C GLY A 43 -20.62 -3.37 8.97
N LYS A 44 -20.61 -4.33 8.04
CA LYS A 44 -19.38 -5.03 7.65
C LYS A 44 -18.41 -3.99 7.05
N PRO A 45 -17.16 -3.89 7.53
CA PRO A 45 -16.17 -2.98 6.97
C PRO A 45 -15.88 -3.37 5.51
N SER A 46 -15.63 -2.38 4.66
CA SER A 46 -15.14 -2.63 3.30
C SER A 46 -13.69 -3.12 3.33
N LEU A 47 -13.19 -3.65 2.21
CA LEU A 47 -11.80 -4.08 2.13
C LEU A 47 -10.85 -2.87 2.27
N ALA A 48 -11.23 -1.71 1.74
CA ALA A 48 -10.50 -0.45 1.91
C ALA A 48 -10.41 -0.03 3.40
N ASP A 49 -11.49 -0.19 4.17
CA ASP A 49 -11.48 0.11 5.61
C ASP A 49 -10.52 -0.81 6.36
N LEU A 50 -10.53 -2.11 6.04
CA LEU A 50 -9.62 -3.09 6.64
C LEU A 50 -8.15 -2.77 6.31
N LEU A 51 -7.84 -2.48 5.05
CA LEU A 51 -6.48 -2.13 4.61
C LEU A 51 -5.98 -0.81 5.21
N THR A 52 -6.88 0.11 5.56
CA THR A 52 -6.52 1.36 6.23
C THR A 52 -6.15 1.13 7.70
N ILE A 53 -6.78 0.16 8.37
CA ILE A 53 -6.52 -0.19 9.77
C ILE A 53 -5.28 -1.07 9.89
N GLU A 54 -5.02 -1.92 8.91
CA GLU A 54 -3.97 -2.93 8.94
C GLU A 54 -2.58 -2.29 8.70
N SER A 55 -1.84 -2.05 9.78
CA SER A 55 -0.57 -1.32 9.73
C SER A 55 0.54 -2.07 9.00
N SER A 56 0.49 -3.41 8.93
CA SER A 56 1.53 -4.21 8.28
C SER A 56 1.43 -4.23 6.75
N ALA A 57 0.31 -3.80 6.16
CA ALA A 57 0.10 -3.65 4.72
C ALA A 57 0.01 -2.18 4.26
N SER A 58 0.32 -1.23 5.13
CA SER A 58 0.16 0.20 4.85
C SER A 58 0.89 0.66 3.59
N ILE A 59 2.05 0.09 3.27
CA ILE A 59 2.80 0.41 2.05
C ILE A 59 2.05 -0.10 0.81
N PHE A 60 1.57 -1.35 0.85
CA PHE A 60 0.77 -1.90 -0.25
C PHE A 60 -0.48 -1.06 -0.49
N TYR A 61 -1.22 -0.71 0.57
CA TYR A 61 -2.45 0.05 0.43
C TYR A 61 -2.20 1.48 -0.09
N SER A 62 -1.07 2.09 0.25
CA SER A 62 -0.68 3.42 -0.25
C SER A 62 -0.57 3.41 -1.79
N TYR A 63 0.07 2.39 -2.36
CA TYR A 63 0.10 2.19 -3.82
C TYR A 63 -1.27 1.84 -4.40
N ALA A 64 -1.98 0.91 -3.78
CA ALA A 64 -3.28 0.44 -4.24
C ALA A 64 -4.34 1.56 -4.30
N ARG A 65 -4.31 2.48 -3.35
CA ARG A 65 -5.22 3.64 -3.26
C ARG A 65 -5.06 4.61 -4.44
N GLU A 66 -3.87 4.70 -5.02
CA GLU A 66 -3.58 5.56 -6.16
C GLU A 66 -4.00 4.95 -7.51
N THR A 67 -4.51 3.72 -7.50
CA THR A 67 -4.99 3.03 -8.69
C THR A 67 -6.53 3.03 -8.77
N GLU A 68 -7.06 2.75 -9.96
CA GLU A 68 -8.51 2.59 -10.17
C GLU A 68 -9.10 1.37 -9.43
N LEU A 69 -8.24 0.43 -9.01
CA LEU A 69 -8.63 -0.75 -8.22
C LEU A 69 -9.09 -0.37 -6.80
N SER A 70 -8.78 0.83 -6.33
CA SER A 70 -9.31 1.38 -5.06
C SER A 70 -10.84 1.34 -5.00
N LYS A 71 -11.53 1.58 -6.13
CA LYS A 71 -13.00 1.51 -6.23
C LYS A 71 -13.51 0.10 -5.95
N LEU A 72 -12.77 -0.92 -6.39
CA LEU A 72 -13.11 -2.33 -6.14
C LEU A 72 -12.94 -2.70 -4.66
N PHE A 73 -11.96 -2.11 -3.97
CA PHE A 73 -11.76 -2.35 -2.54
C PHE A 73 -12.78 -1.63 -1.65
N ALA A 74 -13.32 -0.50 -2.12
CA ALA A 74 -14.38 0.24 -1.43
C ALA A 74 -15.77 -0.41 -1.58
N ASP A 75 -16.00 -1.17 -2.66
CA ASP A 75 -17.27 -1.84 -2.88
C ASP A 75 -17.49 -3.01 -1.89
N LYS A 76 -18.57 -2.92 -1.12
CA LYS A 76 -18.96 -3.93 -0.12
C LYS A 76 -19.56 -5.19 -0.74
N ASN A 77 -20.03 -5.11 -1.99
CA ASN A 77 -20.67 -6.22 -2.69
C ASN A 77 -19.67 -7.05 -3.52
N ALA A 78 -18.50 -6.47 -3.81
CA ALA A 78 -17.44 -7.15 -4.54
C ALA A 78 -16.80 -8.25 -3.68
N LYS A 79 -17.02 -9.51 -4.05
CA LYS A 79 -16.37 -10.67 -3.40
C LYS A 79 -14.98 -10.88 -3.97
N SER A 80 -14.05 -10.00 -3.61
CA SER A 80 -12.65 -10.08 -4.01
C SER A 80 -11.80 -10.74 -2.92
N THR A 81 -10.82 -11.54 -3.31
CA THR A 81 -9.81 -12.08 -2.39
C THR A 81 -8.46 -11.47 -2.75
N LEU A 82 -7.82 -10.84 -1.77
CA LEU A 82 -6.58 -10.10 -1.95
C LEU A 82 -5.46 -10.74 -1.12
N LEU A 83 -4.34 -11.06 -1.77
CA LEU A 83 -3.14 -11.54 -1.09
C LEU A 83 -2.21 -10.36 -0.82
N VAL A 84 -2.27 -9.83 0.39
CA VAL A 84 -1.60 -8.57 0.71
C VAL A 84 -0.16 -8.83 1.20
N PRO A 85 0.87 -8.28 0.54
CA PRO A 85 2.24 -8.38 1.02
C PRO A 85 2.45 -7.48 2.24
N THR A 86 3.23 -7.96 3.21
CA THR A 86 3.62 -7.14 4.37
C THR A 86 4.64 -6.07 3.96
N ASN A 87 4.75 -5.01 4.75
CA ASN A 87 5.71 -3.92 4.55
C ASN A 87 7.14 -4.45 4.42
N LYS A 88 7.51 -5.47 5.21
CA LYS A 88 8.83 -6.12 5.11
C LYS A 88 9.03 -6.76 3.73
N ALA A 89 8.02 -7.42 3.19
CA ALA A 89 8.08 -8.03 1.87
C ALA A 89 8.21 -6.97 0.77
N VAL A 90 7.45 -5.87 0.85
CA VAL A 90 7.52 -4.77 -0.13
C VAL A 90 8.88 -4.05 -0.07
N ILE A 91 9.44 -3.85 1.12
CA ILE A 91 10.75 -3.23 1.29
C ILE A 91 11.86 -4.12 0.71
N ALA A 92 11.75 -5.43 0.92
CA ALA A 92 12.70 -6.44 0.44
C ALA A 92 12.61 -6.72 -1.06
N LEU A 93 11.65 -6.12 -1.79
CA LEU A 93 11.59 -6.27 -3.23
C LEU A 93 12.90 -5.77 -3.87
N PRO A 94 13.54 -6.58 -4.74
CA PRO A 94 14.77 -6.19 -5.41
C PRO A 94 14.55 -4.99 -6.34
N ARG A 95 13.30 -4.76 -6.77
CA ARG A 95 12.87 -3.64 -7.61
C ARG A 95 11.61 -3.02 -7.04
N LYS A 96 11.54 -1.69 -7.05
CA LYS A 96 10.36 -0.98 -6.55
C LYS A 96 9.23 -0.99 -7.59
N PRO A 97 7.95 -1.12 -7.17
CA PRO A 97 6.82 -1.27 -8.09
C PRO A 97 6.64 -0.12 -9.09
N TYR A 98 7.04 1.10 -8.72
CA TYR A 98 6.87 2.30 -9.52
C TYR A 98 8.00 2.55 -10.51
N VAL A 99 9.13 1.85 -10.38
CA VAL A 99 10.33 2.09 -11.20
C VAL A 99 10.11 1.49 -12.59
N PRO A 100 10.05 2.30 -13.66
CA PRO A 100 10.15 1.82 -15.04
C PRO A 100 11.56 1.27 -15.27
N TYR A 101 11.69 0.28 -16.17
CA TYR A 101 12.98 -0.37 -16.43
C TYR A 101 14.10 0.64 -16.79
N ASP A 102 15.28 0.35 -16.25
CA ASP A 102 16.62 0.79 -16.66
C ASP A 102 16.95 2.28 -16.59
N VAL A 103 16.85 2.87 -15.40
CA VAL A 103 17.58 4.11 -15.07
C VAL A 103 18.59 3.78 -13.95
N PHE A 104 19.76 3.30 -14.37
CA PHE A 104 21.04 3.07 -13.64
C PHE A 104 21.35 1.69 -13.02
N HIS A 105 22.52 1.18 -13.45
CA HIS A 105 23.39 0.06 -13.00
C HIS A 105 23.22 -1.27 -13.77
N ALA A 106 24.23 -1.93 -14.36
CA ALA A 106 25.68 -1.70 -14.56
C ALA A 106 26.16 -2.80 -15.56
N PRO A 107 27.40 -2.76 -16.11
CA PRO A 107 27.80 -3.53 -17.29
C PRO A 107 27.91 -5.05 -17.03
N ALA A 108 27.79 -5.78 -18.13
CA ALA A 108 27.87 -7.23 -18.26
C ALA A 108 29.07 -7.83 -17.51
N GLU A 109 28.80 -8.64 -16.47
CA GLU A 109 29.52 -9.86 -16.12
C GLU A 109 28.99 -10.42 -14.78
N LEU A 110 27.82 -11.08 -14.81
CA LEU A 110 27.42 -12.15 -13.87
C LEU A 110 26.11 -12.78 -14.37
N TYR A 111 26.21 -13.36 -15.57
CA TYR A 111 25.17 -14.18 -16.18
C TYR A 111 25.29 -15.59 -15.59
N THR A 112 24.61 -15.86 -14.47
CA THR A 112 24.19 -17.22 -14.04
C THR A 112 23.35 -17.15 -12.76
N ALA A 113 22.11 -16.73 -12.92
CA ALA A 113 21.00 -17.15 -12.06
C ALA A 113 19.71 -17.13 -12.88
N SER A 114 19.73 -17.91 -13.97
CA SER A 114 18.52 -18.49 -14.52
C SER A 114 17.90 -19.39 -13.44
N CYS A 115 16.58 -19.25 -13.24
CA CYS A 115 15.65 -20.12 -12.51
C CYS A 115 14.75 -19.37 -11.49
N CYS A 116 14.14 -18.25 -11.86
CA CYS A 116 12.85 -17.84 -11.30
C CYS A 116 12.07 -17.12 -12.42
N HIS A 117 11.24 -17.87 -13.16
CA HIS A 117 10.17 -17.29 -13.97
C HIS A 117 9.17 -16.65 -13.00
N SER A 118 9.38 -15.39 -12.64
CA SER A 118 8.40 -14.57 -11.94
C SER A 118 7.82 -13.60 -12.95
N HIS A 119 6.52 -13.78 -13.23
CA HIS A 119 5.59 -12.83 -13.85
C HIS A 119 6.23 -11.89 -14.90
N GLU A 120 6.15 -12.30 -16.15
CA GLU A 120 6.66 -11.60 -17.34
C GLU A 120 6.55 -10.09 -17.21
N GLY A 121 7.67 -9.44 -16.88
CA GLY A 121 7.76 -7.99 -16.73
C GLY A 121 7.41 -7.29 -18.05
N PRO A 122 7.07 -5.98 -18.02
CA PRO A 122 6.88 -5.20 -19.24
C PRO A 122 8.10 -5.29 -20.18
N GLU A 123 7.86 -5.17 -21.49
CA GLU A 123 8.89 -5.33 -22.52
C GLU A 123 10.13 -4.46 -22.24
N PRO A 124 11.35 -4.97 -22.54
CA PRO A 124 12.58 -4.21 -22.36
C PRO A 124 12.54 -2.91 -23.19
N ILE A 125 12.79 -1.78 -22.54
CA ILE A 125 12.97 -0.50 -23.23
C ILE A 125 14.39 -0.49 -23.82
N ARG A 126 14.52 -0.04 -25.07
CA ARG A 126 15.82 0.06 -25.76
C ARG A 126 16.72 1.05 -25.02
N GLU A 127 17.95 0.63 -24.69
CA GLU A 127 18.96 1.44 -24.00
C GLU A 127 19.12 2.84 -24.62
N GLY A 128 19.10 3.88 -23.78
CA GLY A 128 19.50 5.25 -24.16
C GLY A 128 18.38 6.29 -24.31
N VAL A 129 17.12 5.96 -24.01
CA VAL A 129 16.00 6.93 -24.05
C VAL A 129 15.88 7.66 -22.72
N ILE A 130 16.18 8.96 -22.70
CA ILE A 130 15.83 9.84 -21.58
C ILE A 130 14.31 10.03 -21.64
N LEU A 131 13.58 9.32 -20.78
CA LEU A 131 12.14 9.50 -20.63
C LEU A 131 11.86 10.91 -20.12
N SER A 132 10.84 11.56 -20.68
CA SER A 132 10.31 12.77 -20.07
C SER A 132 9.65 12.44 -18.72
N GLU A 133 9.57 13.43 -17.83
CA GLU A 133 8.92 13.29 -16.53
C GLU A 133 7.46 12.80 -16.66
N ALA A 134 6.73 13.34 -17.64
CA ALA A 134 5.35 12.93 -17.91
C ALA A 134 5.25 11.46 -18.33
N GLU A 135 6.15 10.99 -19.19
CA GLU A 135 6.18 9.58 -19.60
C GLU A 135 6.57 8.66 -18.44
N PHE A 136 7.50 9.11 -17.57
CA PHE A 136 7.88 8.37 -16.37
C PHE A 136 6.70 8.22 -15.41
N ASP A 137 5.94 9.28 -15.17
CA ASP A 137 4.77 9.25 -14.30
C ASP A 137 3.68 8.30 -14.83
N ASP A 138 3.44 8.31 -16.14
CA ASP A 138 2.46 7.43 -16.77
C ASP A 138 2.88 5.95 -16.70
N LEU A 139 4.16 5.66 -16.91
CA LEU A 139 4.71 4.31 -16.78
C LEU A 139 4.71 3.83 -15.34
N SER A 140 5.08 4.70 -14.41
CA SER A 140 5.07 4.46 -12.96
C SER A 140 3.68 4.03 -12.50
N LYS A 141 2.63 4.78 -12.87
CA LYS A 141 1.24 4.45 -12.55
C LYS A 141 0.81 3.09 -13.10
N LYS A 142 1.12 2.80 -14.37
CA LYS A 142 0.78 1.52 -15.01
C LYS A 142 1.51 0.35 -14.35
N ASN A 143 2.77 0.52 -13.98
CA ASN A 143 3.55 -0.52 -13.31
C ASN A 143 3.00 -0.81 -11.91
N VAL A 144 2.64 0.24 -11.16
CA VAL A 144 1.98 0.09 -9.87
C VAL A 144 0.65 -0.63 -10.02
N GLU A 145 -0.19 -0.24 -10.99
CA GLU A 145 -1.47 -0.91 -11.25
C GLU A 145 -1.29 -2.40 -11.60
N ARG A 146 -0.30 -2.72 -12.44
CA ARG A 146 0.04 -4.10 -12.78
C ARG A 146 0.53 -4.89 -11.57
N TRP A 147 1.34 -4.26 -10.72
CA TRP A 147 1.83 -4.89 -9.50
C TRP A 147 0.70 -5.13 -8.49
N VAL A 148 -0.21 -4.18 -8.29
CA VAL A 148 -1.36 -4.32 -7.38
C VAL A 148 -2.34 -5.37 -7.89
N SER A 149 -2.66 -5.38 -9.19
CA SER A 149 -3.57 -6.35 -9.79
C SER A 149 -3.07 -7.80 -9.68
N ALA A 150 -1.76 -8.03 -9.71
CA ALA A 150 -1.17 -9.35 -9.51
C ALA A 150 -1.47 -9.96 -8.12
N HIS A 151 -1.84 -9.13 -7.14
CA HIS A 151 -2.19 -9.58 -5.79
C HIS A 151 -3.68 -9.88 -5.63
N ILE A 152 -4.51 -9.56 -6.63
CA ILE A 152 -5.94 -9.87 -6.64
C ILE A 152 -6.12 -11.28 -7.20
N ILE A 153 -6.73 -12.18 -6.42
CA ILE A 153 -7.06 -13.52 -6.90
C ILE A 153 -8.27 -13.42 -7.83
N PRO A 154 -8.18 -13.87 -9.09
CA PRO A 154 -9.32 -13.89 -10.00
C PRO A 154 -10.43 -14.81 -9.48
N VAL A 155 -11.67 -14.35 -9.57
CA VAL A 155 -12.84 -15.19 -9.26
C VAL A 155 -12.97 -16.27 -10.34
N CYS A 156 -12.70 -17.52 -9.98
CA CYS A 156 -12.91 -18.63 -10.91
C CYS A 156 -14.40 -19.01 -10.93
N HIS A 157 -15.16 -18.48 -11.90
CA HIS A 157 -16.58 -18.80 -12.07
C HIS A 157 -16.83 -20.27 -12.47
N ARG A 158 -15.79 -21.05 -12.77
CA ARG A 158 -15.91 -22.42 -13.29
C ARG A 158 -16.15 -23.49 -12.19
N CYS A 159 -15.96 -23.15 -10.92
CA CYS A 159 -16.13 -24.09 -9.80
C CYS A 159 -17.51 -23.99 -9.11
N SER A 160 -18.37 -23.06 -9.51
CA SER A 160 -19.69 -22.84 -8.89
C SER A 160 -20.86 -23.46 -9.66
N SER A 161 -20.61 -24.30 -10.69
CA SER A 161 -21.71 -25.07 -11.29
C SER A 161 -22.10 -26.21 -10.35
N PRO A 162 -23.36 -26.31 -9.89
CA PRO A 162 -23.83 -27.47 -9.16
C PRO A 162 -23.68 -28.71 -10.05
N SER A 163 -22.99 -29.73 -9.53
CA SER A 163 -22.92 -31.04 -10.18
C SER A 163 -24.34 -31.64 -10.29
N PRO A 164 -24.82 -32.04 -11.47
CA PRO A 164 -26.12 -32.67 -11.64
C PRO A 164 -26.04 -34.17 -11.25
N ALA A 165 -25.66 -34.47 -10.02
CA ALA A 165 -25.49 -35.84 -9.53
C ALA A 165 -26.19 -36.05 -8.18
N ALA A 166 -27.51 -35.88 -8.16
CA ALA A 166 -28.39 -36.47 -7.14
C ALA A 166 -29.85 -36.40 -7.62
N ALA A 167 -30.17 -37.13 -8.68
CA ALA A 167 -31.54 -37.50 -9.01
C ALA A 167 -31.52 -39.01 -9.32
N ASN A 168 -31.79 -39.81 -8.28
CA ASN A 168 -32.28 -41.18 -8.36
C ASN A 168 -33.15 -41.42 -7.14
#